data_AF-A0A5E6MDE2-F1
#
_entry.id   AF-A0A5E6MDE2-F1
#
_cell.length_a   1.000
_cell.length_b   1.000
_cell.length_c   1.000
_cell.angle_alpha   90.00
_cell.angle_beta   90.00
_cell.angle_gamma   90.00
#
_symmetry.space_group_name_H-M   'P 1'
#
loop_
_entity.id
_entity.type
_entity.pdbx_description
1 polymer ?
#
loop_
_entity_poly.entity_id
_entity_poly.type
_entity_poly.pdbx_seq_one_letter_code
_entity_poly.pdbx_strand_id
1 'polypeptide(L)'
;MKLPETPLPRWEFGQGMAQKALLRFFRIAVAAAFNLIILLLLCGLGIEIARSLWELAPTLVGAAPGWSFRDLVGRTLSLVVLLELLRAFVEYFQFDRIRLHVLLEAAAAFVLRELMLSLFDEKISGINILIWSLAVVVLVLGRTIALFSPPLPGSAPKRLLPGSQPRESEGERESAS
;
A
#
# COMPACT_ATOMS: atom_id res chain seq x y z
N MET A 1 1.91 -22.70 -62.90
CA MET A 1 1.93 -23.73 -61.84
C MET A 1 1.62 -23.03 -60.52
N LYS A 2 0.38 -23.10 -60.03
CA LYS A 2 -0.02 -22.51 -58.74
C LYS A 2 0.15 -23.58 -57.66
N LEU A 3 0.92 -23.27 -56.62
CA LEU A 3 1.08 -24.15 -55.47
C LEU A 3 -0.24 -24.22 -54.68
N PRO A 4 -0.61 -25.39 -54.12
CA PRO A 4 -1.76 -25.50 -53.26
C PRO A 4 -1.45 -24.91 -51.88
N GLU A 5 -2.16 -23.86 -51.51
CA GLU A 5 -2.21 -23.32 -50.14
C GLU A 5 -2.89 -24.36 -49.24
N THR A 6 -2.10 -25.12 -48.47
CA THR A 6 -2.62 -26.04 -47.46
C THR A 6 -2.82 -25.28 -46.15
N PRO A 7 -4.06 -25.17 -45.62
CA PRO A 7 -4.27 -24.53 -44.33
C PRO A 7 -3.80 -25.47 -43.23
N LEU A 8 -2.76 -25.05 -42.50
CA LEU A 8 -2.24 -25.80 -41.35
C LEU A 8 -3.31 -25.88 -40.24
N PRO A 9 -3.50 -27.05 -39.61
CA PRO A 9 -4.44 -27.22 -38.52
C PRO A 9 -3.97 -26.46 -37.29
N ARG A 10 -4.70 -25.40 -36.94
CA ARG A 10 -4.46 -24.60 -35.75
C ARG A 10 -5.15 -25.25 -34.55
N TRP A 11 -4.41 -26.09 -33.84
CA TRP A 11 -4.87 -26.78 -32.62
C TRP A 11 -5.05 -25.79 -31.46
N GLU A 12 -6.24 -25.18 -31.31
CA GLU A 12 -6.55 -24.14 -30.30
C GLU A 12 -7.24 -24.63 -29.02
N PHE A 13 -7.45 -25.94 -28.86
CA PHE A 13 -8.38 -26.46 -27.86
C PHE A 13 -7.84 -26.59 -26.42
N GLY A 14 -6.51 -26.49 -26.21
CA GLY A 14 -5.89 -26.74 -24.89
C GLY A 14 -5.41 -25.50 -24.11
N GLN A 15 -5.11 -24.39 -24.78
CA GLN A 15 -4.38 -23.27 -24.17
C GLN A 15 -5.25 -22.44 -23.19
N GLY A 16 -6.55 -22.31 -23.48
CA GLY A 16 -7.46 -21.52 -22.66
C GLY A 16 -7.77 -22.13 -21.28
N MET A 17 -7.76 -23.47 -21.14
CA MET A 17 -8.04 -24.12 -19.84
C MET A 17 -6.84 -24.09 -18.90
N ALA A 18 -5.63 -24.39 -19.41
CA ALA A 18 -4.41 -24.35 -18.62
C ALA A 18 -4.12 -22.94 -18.08
N GLN A 19 -4.30 -21.91 -18.91
CA GLN A 19 -4.13 -20.52 -18.49
C GLN A 19 -5.16 -20.10 -17.43
N LYS A 20 -6.44 -20.47 -17.61
CA LYS A 20 -7.49 -20.19 -16.62
C LYS A 20 -7.26 -20.92 -15.30
N ALA A 21 -6.77 -22.16 -15.34
CA ALA A 21 -6.44 -22.93 -14.15
C ALA A 21 -5.26 -22.32 -13.40
N LEU A 22 -4.20 -21.93 -14.12
CA LEU A 22 -3.01 -21.29 -13.55
C LEU A 22 -3.36 -19.95 -12.88
N LEU A 23 -4.16 -19.11 -13.55
CA LEU A 23 -4.61 -17.84 -12.98
C LEU A 23 -5.53 -18.01 -11.77
N ARG A 24 -6.38 -19.04 -11.74
CA ARG A 24 -7.19 -19.37 -10.55
C ARG A 24 -6.33 -19.81 -9.38
N PHE A 25 -5.38 -20.70 -9.62
CA PHE A 25 -4.48 -21.19 -8.58
C PHE A 25 -3.65 -20.06 -7.98
N PHE A 26 -3.07 -19.22 -8.85
CA PHE A 26 -2.33 -18.03 -8.42
C PHE A 26 -3.19 -17.10 -7.57
N ARG A 27 -4.41 -16.78 -8.02
CA ARG A 27 -5.32 -15.90 -7.27
C ARG A 27 -5.73 -16.48 -5.91
N ILE A 28 -5.96 -17.79 -5.83
CA ILE A 28 -6.26 -18.48 -4.57
C ILE A 28 -5.06 -18.47 -3.65
N ALA A 29 -3.86 -18.77 -4.17
CA ALA A 29 -2.62 -18.76 -3.41
C ALA A 29 -2.32 -17.37 -2.85
N VAL A 30 -2.47 -16.32 -3.67
CA VAL A 30 -2.32 -14.92 -3.25
C VAL A 30 -3.35 -14.57 -2.18
N ALA A 31 -4.63 -14.87 -2.38
CA ALA A 31 -5.68 -14.60 -1.40
C ALA A 31 -5.45 -15.34 -0.07
N ALA A 32 -5.01 -16.60 -0.14
CA ALA A 32 -4.66 -17.39 1.04
C ALA A 32 -3.45 -16.81 1.78
N ALA A 33 -2.41 -16.40 1.05
CA ALA A 33 -1.23 -15.76 1.62
C ALA A 33 -1.58 -14.44 2.32
N PHE A 34 -2.38 -13.58 1.69
CA PHE A 34 -2.84 -12.34 2.33
C PHE A 34 -3.66 -12.58 3.58
N ASN A 35 -4.63 -13.51 3.52
CA ASN A 35 -5.48 -13.80 4.67
C ASN A 35 -4.65 -14.41 5.83
N LEU A 36 -3.66 -15.24 5.51
CA LEU A 36 -2.71 -15.79 6.48
C LEU A 36 -1.85 -14.70 7.10
N ILE A 37 -1.32 -13.77 6.30
CA ILE A 37 -0.54 -12.63 6.78
C ILE A 37 -1.41 -11.77 7.71
N ILE A 38 -2.61 -11.38 7.29
CA ILE A 38 -3.54 -10.59 8.12
C ILE A 38 -3.86 -11.31 9.44
N LEU A 39 -4.09 -12.61 9.40
CA LEU A 39 -4.32 -13.41 10.60
C LEU A 39 -3.10 -13.41 11.54
N LEU A 40 -1.89 -13.59 11.00
CA LEU A 40 -0.65 -13.54 11.77
C LEU A 40 -0.42 -12.16 12.39
N LEU A 41 -0.72 -11.09 11.65
CA LEU A 41 -0.67 -9.72 12.17
C LEU A 41 -1.65 -9.52 13.33
N LEU A 42 -2.89 -9.97 13.16
CA LEU A 42 -3.94 -9.81 14.16
C LEU A 42 -3.61 -10.61 15.43
N CYS A 43 -3.14 -11.85 15.29
CA CYS A 43 -2.65 -12.66 16.40
C CYS A 43 -1.43 -12.03 17.07
N GLY A 44 -0.43 -11.59 16.30
CA GLY A 44 0.77 -10.93 16.83
C GLY A 44 0.42 -9.70 17.64
N LEU A 45 -0.46 -8.84 17.12
CA LEU A 45 -0.95 -7.66 17.83
C LEU A 45 -1.70 -8.05 19.11
N GLY A 46 -2.57 -9.07 19.05
CA GLY A 46 -3.29 -9.56 20.22
C GLY A 46 -2.36 -10.08 21.32
N ILE A 47 -1.34 -10.85 20.94
CA ILE A 47 -0.31 -11.37 21.87
C ILE A 47 0.48 -10.21 22.49
N GLU A 48 0.88 -9.23 21.69
CA GLU A 48 1.65 -8.07 22.16
C GLU A 48 0.85 -7.25 23.19
N ILE A 49 -0.45 -7.02 22.92
CA ILE A 49 -1.36 -6.34 23.85
C ILE A 49 -1.52 -7.15 25.14
N ALA A 50 -1.77 -8.46 25.02
CA ALA A 50 -1.95 -9.34 26.18
C ALA A 50 -0.70 -9.39 27.06
N ARG A 51 0.48 -9.48 26.44
CA ARG A 51 1.77 -9.44 27.14
C ARG A 51 2.00 -8.09 27.81
N SER A 52 1.75 -6.99 27.12
CA SER A 52 1.87 -5.65 27.69
C SER A 52 0.96 -5.47 28.91
N LEU A 53 -0.28 -5.95 28.83
CA LEU A 53 -1.22 -5.94 29.97
C LEU A 53 -0.72 -6.80 31.14
N TRP A 54 -0.15 -7.97 30.86
CA TRP A 54 0.40 -8.85 31.90
C TRP A 54 1.62 -8.25 32.59
N GLU A 55 2.50 -7.57 31.84
CA GLU A 55 3.66 -6.85 32.39
C GLU A 55 3.26 -5.60 33.21
N LEU A 56 2.12 -4.98 32.87
CA LEU A 56 1.54 -3.84 33.59
C LEU A 56 0.75 -4.23 34.85
N ALA A 57 0.23 -5.46 34.90
CA ALA A 57 -0.57 -5.93 36.04
C ALA A 57 0.18 -5.88 37.39
N PRO A 58 1.43 -6.37 37.54
CA PRO A 58 2.14 -6.32 38.82
C PRO A 58 2.65 -4.92 39.19
N THR A 59 2.82 -4.01 38.22
CA THR A 59 3.21 -2.60 38.48
C THR A 59 2.04 -1.80 39.07
N LEU A 60 0.79 -2.08 38.67
CA LEU A 60 -0.41 -1.44 39.24
C LEU A 60 -0.72 -1.88 40.69
N VAL A 61 -0.27 -3.08 41.09
CA VAL A 61 -0.45 -3.63 42.44
C VAL A 61 0.69 -3.22 43.40
N GLY A 62 1.61 -2.35 42.95
CA GLY A 62 2.61 -1.70 43.81
C GLY A 62 3.91 -2.50 44.02
N ALA A 63 4.21 -3.50 43.17
CA ALA A 63 5.35 -4.40 43.37
C ALA A 63 6.63 -4.05 42.57
N ALA A 64 6.70 -2.89 41.90
CA ALA A 64 7.87 -2.52 41.09
C ALA A 64 8.32 -1.07 41.33
N PRO A 65 9.50 -0.86 41.94
CA PRO A 65 10.14 0.46 42.02
C PRO A 65 10.71 0.84 40.64
N GLY A 66 10.29 1.98 40.08
CA GLY A 66 11.12 2.72 39.12
C GLY A 66 10.66 2.84 37.67
N TRP A 67 9.39 2.66 37.32
CA TRP A 67 8.94 3.01 35.95
C TRP A 67 8.64 4.51 35.83
N SER A 68 9.42 5.19 34.98
CA SER A 68 9.13 6.58 34.63
C SER A 68 7.95 6.63 33.66
N PHE A 69 7.09 7.64 33.76
CA PHE A 69 5.99 7.87 32.80
C PHE A 69 6.51 7.95 31.35
N ARG A 70 7.74 8.47 31.17
CA ARG A 70 8.47 8.48 29.90
C ARG A 70 8.67 7.09 29.30
N ASP A 71 9.01 6.10 30.13
CA ASP A 71 9.21 4.71 29.67
C ASP A 71 7.90 4.07 29.21
N LEU A 72 6.81 4.34 29.92
CA LEU A 72 5.47 3.87 29.55
C LEU A 72 5.06 4.46 28.19
N VAL A 73 5.12 5.78 28.06
CA VAL A 73 4.80 6.49 26.80
C VAL A 73 5.69 5.99 25.66
N GLY A 74 6.99 5.84 25.90
CA GLY A 74 7.95 5.34 24.92
C GLY A 74 7.61 3.96 24.40
N ARG A 75 7.25 3.03 25.29
CA ARG A 75 6.86 1.66 24.92
C ARG A 75 5.56 1.65 24.13
N THR A 76 4.53 2.37 24.60
CA THR A 76 3.25 2.47 23.89
C THR A 76 3.41 3.09 22.50
N LEU A 77 4.12 4.20 22.36
CA LEU A 77 4.33 4.84 21.05
C LEU A 77 5.21 3.99 20.14
N SER A 78 6.12 3.18 20.68
CA SER A 78 6.91 2.23 19.88
C SER A 78 6.01 1.16 19.24
N LEU A 79 4.95 0.71 19.92
CA LEU A 79 3.95 -0.18 19.34
C LEU A 79 3.14 0.51 18.24
N VAL A 80 2.77 1.78 18.42
CA VAL A 80 2.08 2.57 17.38
C VAL A 80 2.95 2.70 16.12
N VAL A 81 4.24 3.02 16.29
CA VAL A 81 5.20 3.09 15.17
C VAL A 81 5.30 1.73 14.45
N LEU A 82 5.38 0.64 15.20
CA LEU A 82 5.43 -0.71 14.64
C LEU A 82 4.15 -1.02 13.83
N LEU A 83 2.98 -0.63 14.34
CA LEU A 83 1.70 -0.84 13.68
C LEU A 83 1.59 -0.05 12.37
N GLU A 84 2.07 1.19 12.31
CA GLU A 84 2.09 1.97 11.06
C GLU A 84 3.08 1.42 10.04
N LEU A 85 4.27 0.98 10.47
CA LEU A 85 5.22 0.33 9.58
C LEU A 85 4.64 -0.97 9.01
N LEU A 86 4.00 -1.77 9.85
CA LEU A 86 3.36 -3.00 9.45
C LEU A 86 2.22 -2.74 8.45
N ARG A 87 1.40 -1.71 8.69
CA ARG A 87 0.40 -1.24 7.74
C ARG A 87 1.03 -0.84 6.41
N ALA A 88 2.15 -0.11 6.43
CA ALA A 88 2.87 0.27 5.22
C ALA A 88 3.39 -0.94 4.42
N PHE A 89 3.85 -1.99 5.10
CA PHE A 89 4.22 -3.26 4.47
C PHE A 89 3.02 -3.97 3.85
N VAL A 90 1.91 -4.10 4.57
CA VAL A 90 0.68 -4.74 4.05
C VAL A 90 0.18 -4.01 2.82
N GLU A 91 0.17 -2.69 2.87
CA GLU A 91 -0.29 -1.84 1.77
C GLU A 91 0.63 -1.94 0.54
N TYR A 92 1.94 -2.03 0.73
CA TYR A 92 2.89 -2.30 -0.34
C TYR A 92 2.57 -3.61 -1.08
N PHE A 93 2.31 -4.69 -0.34
CA PHE A 93 1.94 -5.97 -0.96
C PHE A 93 0.61 -5.88 -1.70
N GLN A 94 -0.38 -5.14 -1.19
CA GLN A 94 -1.70 -5.05 -1.83
C GLN A 94 -1.68 -4.31 -3.17
N PHE A 95 -0.81 -3.31 -3.35
CA PHE A 95 -0.82 -2.44 -4.54
C PHE A 95 0.45 -2.52 -5.40
N ASP A 96 1.40 -3.41 -5.07
CA ASP A 96 2.73 -3.55 -5.71
C ASP A 96 3.52 -2.22 -5.81
N ARG A 97 3.17 -1.22 -4.99
CA ARG A 97 3.77 0.12 -5.01
C ARG A 97 3.76 0.74 -3.63
N ILE A 98 4.85 1.45 -3.30
CA ILE A 98 4.94 2.27 -2.09
C ILE A 98 4.20 3.58 -2.34
N ARG A 99 3.07 3.78 -1.66
CA ARG A 99 2.30 5.02 -1.69
C ARG A 99 2.93 6.04 -0.74
N LEU A 100 3.26 7.23 -1.25
CA LEU A 100 3.93 8.27 -0.45
C LEU A 100 3.12 8.67 0.79
N HIS A 101 1.78 8.75 0.71
CA HIS A 101 0.95 9.08 1.86
C HIS A 101 1.02 8.03 2.98
N VAL A 102 1.18 6.74 2.64
CA VAL A 102 1.32 5.66 3.63
C VAL A 102 2.67 5.76 4.34
N LEU A 103 3.74 6.03 3.58
CA LEU A 103 5.07 6.23 4.16
C LEU A 103 5.12 7.47 5.06
N LEU A 104 4.41 8.54 4.69
CA LEU A 104 4.29 9.75 5.49
C LEU A 104 3.50 9.53 6.79
N GLU A 105 2.49 8.66 6.79
CA GLU A 105 1.76 8.27 8.00
C GLU A 105 2.68 7.50 8.97
N ALA A 106 3.48 6.55 8.48
CA ALA A 106 4.46 5.85 9.30
C ALA A 106 5.59 6.77 9.81
N ALA A 107 6.09 7.67 8.96
CA ALA A 107 7.09 8.66 9.35
C ALA A 107 6.54 9.65 10.38
N ALA A 108 5.27 10.04 10.29
CA ALA A 108 4.61 10.89 11.28
C ALA A 108 4.56 10.20 12.66
N ALA A 109 4.19 8.92 12.73
CA ALA A 109 4.21 8.18 13.98
C ALA A 109 5.63 8.13 14.60
N PHE A 110 6.67 7.94 13.77
CA PHE A 110 8.06 7.92 14.23
C PHE A 110 8.49 9.28 14.81
N VAL A 111 8.21 10.37 14.10
CA VAL A 111 8.53 11.73 14.55
C VAL A 111 7.76 12.09 15.82
N LEU A 112 6.48 11.74 15.89
CA LEU A 112 5.67 11.97 17.10
C LEU A 112 6.21 11.21 18.32
N ARG A 113 6.69 9.97 18.13
CA ARG A 113 7.37 9.21 19.18
C ARG A 113 8.58 9.96 19.73
N GLU A 114 9.46 10.42 18.85
CA GLU A 114 10.70 11.07 19.30
C GLU A 114 10.45 12.46 19.89
N LEU A 115 9.47 13.20 19.36
CA LEU A 115 8.97 14.43 19.95
C LEU A 115 8.46 14.19 21.37
N MET A 116 7.55 13.23 21.57
CA MET A 116 6.99 12.91 22.88
C MET A 116 8.07 12.48 23.87
N LEU A 117 9.01 11.62 23.45
CA LEU A 117 10.12 11.19 24.31
C LEU A 117 11.06 12.33 24.70
N SER A 118 11.27 13.30 23.80
CA SER A 118 12.03 14.52 24.10
C SER A 118 11.28 15.44 25.06
N LEU A 119 9.95 15.53 24.94
CA LEU A 119 9.09 16.35 25.82
C LEU A 119 9.02 15.82 27.26
N PHE A 120 9.24 14.52 27.45
CA PHE A 120 9.28 13.90 28.77
C PHE A 120 10.69 13.78 29.35
N ASP A 121 11.71 14.29 28.65
CA ASP A 121 13.08 14.30 29.17
C ASP A 121 13.31 15.45 30.16
N GLU A 122 14.09 15.22 31.21
CA GLU A 122 14.32 16.20 32.27
C GLU A 122 15.21 17.37 31.82
N LYS A 123 15.95 17.21 30.71
CA LYS A 123 16.85 18.22 30.13
C LYS A 123 16.45 18.57 28.71
N ILE A 124 15.31 19.23 28.59
CA ILE A 124 14.84 19.75 27.31
C ILE A 124 15.76 20.88 26.81
N SER A 125 16.34 20.67 25.63
CA SER A 125 16.92 21.75 24.84
C SER A 125 15.84 22.34 23.93
N GLY A 126 15.53 23.63 24.09
CA GLY A 126 14.48 24.29 23.30
C GLY A 126 14.67 24.18 21.78
N ILE A 127 15.93 24.06 21.32
CA ILE A 127 16.23 23.85 19.89
C ILE A 127 15.76 22.48 19.40
N ASN A 128 15.84 21.44 20.23
CA ASN A 128 15.39 20.09 19.86
C ASN A 128 13.89 20.06 19.66
N ILE A 129 13.12 20.73 20.53
CA ILE A 129 11.67 20.84 20.38
C ILE A 129 11.31 21.57 19.08
N LEU A 130 12.03 22.63 18.75
CA LEU A 130 11.79 23.39 17.51
C LEU A 130 12.02 22.50 16.28
N ILE A 131 13.12 21.74 16.26
CA ILE A 131 13.44 20.80 15.18
C ILE A 131 12.33 19.74 15.03
N TRP A 132 11.91 19.11 16.13
CA TRP A 132 10.83 18.11 16.10
C TRP A 132 9.49 18.69 15.67
N SER A 133 9.16 19.91 16.12
CA SER A 133 7.94 20.61 15.72
C SER A 133 7.97 20.94 14.23
N LEU A 134 9.12 21.40 13.71
CA LEU A 134 9.30 21.65 12.28
C LEU A 134 9.18 20.36 11.48
N ALA A 135 9.73 19.24 11.97
CA ALA A 135 9.59 17.93 11.33
C ALA A 135 8.11 17.52 11.21
N VAL A 136 7.31 17.72 12.27
CA VAL A 136 5.85 17.48 12.21
C VAL A 136 5.18 18.36 11.16
N VAL A 137 5.50 19.65 11.12
CA VAL A 137 4.95 20.57 10.11
C VAL A 137 5.28 20.10 8.68
N VAL A 138 6.54 19.75 8.42
CA VAL A 138 6.98 19.25 7.11
C VAL A 138 6.25 17.96 6.73
N LEU A 139 6.04 17.04 7.68
CA LEU A 139 5.28 15.80 7.46
C LEU A 139 3.82 16.06 7.11
N VAL A 140 3.15 16.97 7.82
CA VAL A 140 1.75 17.34 7.56
C VAL A 140 1.61 18.01 6.19
N LEU A 141 2.54 18.90 5.83
CA LEU A 141 2.56 19.51 4.50
C LEU A 141 2.81 18.46 3.42
N GLY A 142 3.81 17.60 3.60
CA GLY A 142 4.11 16.50 2.68
C GLY A 142 2.89 15.60 2.45
N ARG A 143 2.15 15.26 3.53
CA ARG A 143 0.94 14.44 3.44
C ARG A 143 -0.14 15.14 2.62
N THR A 144 -0.37 16.42 2.90
CA THR A 144 -1.34 17.23 2.17
C THR A 144 -0.99 17.27 0.69
N ILE A 145 0.26 17.55 0.33
CA ILE A 145 0.74 17.60 -1.06
C ILE A 145 0.61 16.23 -1.76
N ALA A 146 0.92 15.14 -1.05
CA ALA A 146 0.81 13.78 -1.58
C ALA A 146 -0.65 13.37 -1.89
N LEU A 147 -1.63 13.94 -1.18
CA LEU A 147 -3.05 13.74 -1.48
C LEU A 147 -3.52 14.56 -2.69
N PHE A 148 -2.95 15.76 -2.88
CA PHE A 148 -3.31 16.65 -3.98
C PHE A 148 -2.62 16.35 -5.32
N SER A 149 -1.60 15.49 -5.33
CA SER A 149 -0.87 15.13 -6.55
C SER A 149 -1.39 13.81 -7.13
N PRO A 150 -2.39 13.82 -8.04
CA PRO A 150 -2.83 12.59 -8.71
C PRO A 150 -1.66 12.00 -9.53
N PRO A 151 -1.55 10.66 -9.61
CA PRO A 151 -0.53 10.03 -10.43
C PRO A 151 -0.72 10.47 -11.89
N LEU A 152 0.33 11.02 -12.51
CA LEU A 152 0.29 11.42 -13.91
C LEU A 152 -0.19 10.23 -14.77
N PRO A 153 -1.30 10.37 -15.51
CA PRO A 153 -1.73 9.37 -16.46
C PRO A 153 -0.83 9.46 -17.71
N GLY A 154 0.35 8.85 -17.62
CA GLY A 154 1.20 8.55 -18.78
C GLY A 154 1.22 7.04 -18.98
N SER A 155 0.89 6.45 -20.12
CA SER A 155 0.52 6.97 -21.44
C SER A 155 -0.29 5.83 -22.09
N ALA A 156 -1.58 6.02 -22.36
CA ALA A 156 -2.32 5.08 -23.16
C ALA A 156 -1.68 5.04 -24.56
N PRO A 157 -1.21 3.88 -25.08
CA PRO A 157 -0.77 3.82 -26.45
C PRO A 157 -1.98 4.17 -27.32
N LYS A 158 -1.85 5.21 -28.15
CA LYS A 158 -2.79 5.48 -29.25
C LYS A 158 -2.86 4.23 -30.11
N ARG A 159 -3.76 3.29 -29.79
CA ARG A 159 -4.21 2.29 -30.75
C ARG A 159 -4.91 3.08 -31.83
N LEU A 160 -4.22 3.26 -32.95
CA LEU A 160 -4.86 3.56 -34.22
C LEU A 160 -6.03 2.60 -34.36
N LEU A 161 -7.26 3.12 -34.45
CA LEU A 161 -8.38 2.33 -34.92
C LEU A 161 -8.13 2.03 -36.40
N PRO A 162 -7.96 0.76 -36.80
CA PRO A 162 -8.00 0.38 -38.20
C PRO A 162 -9.47 0.20 -38.57
N GLY A 163 -10.04 1.15 -39.31
CA GLY A 163 -11.38 0.89 -39.87
C GLY A 163 -12.27 2.07 -40.25
N SER A 164 -11.81 3.32 -40.32
CA SER A 164 -12.56 4.34 -41.05
C SER A 164 -12.21 4.30 -42.53
N GLN A 165 -12.62 3.22 -43.21
CA GLN A 165 -12.81 3.26 -44.66
C GLN A 165 -14.02 4.15 -44.94
N PRO A 166 -13.90 5.23 -45.74
CA PRO A 166 -15.06 5.96 -46.23
C PRO A 166 -15.84 5.03 -47.14
N ARG A 167 -17.12 4.79 -46.83
CA ARG A 167 -18.01 4.05 -47.73
C ARG A 167 -18.12 4.80 -49.04
N GLU A 168 -17.71 4.13 -50.10
CA GLU A 168 -18.00 4.44 -51.49
C GLU A 168 -19.52 4.48 -51.65
N SER A 169 -20.07 5.69 -51.83
CA SER A 169 -21.48 5.91 -52.18
C SER A 169 -21.65 5.64 -53.67
N GLU A 170 -21.84 4.37 -53.99
CA GLU A 170 -22.39 3.89 -55.24
C GLU A 170 -23.89 4.22 -55.26
N GLY A 171 -24.31 5.16 -56.13
CA GLY A 171 -25.73 5.43 -56.36
C GLY A 171 -26.10 6.89 -56.65
N GLU A 172 -25.55 7.51 -57.70
CA GLU A 172 -26.23 8.65 -58.35
C GLU A 172 -25.77 8.80 -59.82
N ARG A 173 -26.06 7.77 -60.62
CA ARG A 173 -26.24 7.90 -62.06
C ARG A 173 -27.65 7.41 -62.38
N GLU A 174 -28.65 8.23 -62.11
CA GLU A 174 -29.97 8.20 -62.77
C GLU A 174 -30.86 9.25 -62.11
N SER A 175 -30.88 10.47 -62.67
CA SER A 175 -32.05 11.37 -62.74
C SER A 175 -31.63 12.79 -63.14
N ALA A 176 -31.49 12.99 -64.46
CA ALA A 176 -31.56 14.25 -65.23
C ALA A 176 -30.74 13.99 -66.51
N SER A 177 -31.29 13.54 -67.65
CA SER A 177 -32.40 14.13 -68.43
C SER A 177 -32.35 15.64 -68.45
#